data_AF-A0A532DBL6-F1
#
_entry.id   AF-A0A532DBL6-F1
#
_cell.length_a   1.000
_cell.length_b   1.000
_cell.length_c   1.000
_cell.angle_alpha   90.00
_cell.angle_beta   90.00
_cell.angle_gamma   90.00
#
_symmetry.space_group_name_H-M   'P 1'
#
loop_
_entity.id
_entity.type
_entity.pdbx_description
1 polymer ?
#
loop_
_entity_poly.entity_id
_entity_poly.type
_entity_poly.pdbx_seq_one_letter_code
_entity_poly.pdbx_strand_id
1 'polypeptide(L)'
;MSTDALKQLIGRSVIRVEKVHDHLQLEFSGDAILSIFNNYQYGAGSISSIQGEQLLAVNELGDKISFKFQKGAILSVSMEDAEYNGPEAMVLKRKDEPFIIWN
;
A
#
# COMPACT_ATOMS: atom_id res chain seq x y z
N MET A 1 1.66 8.75 12.62
CA MET A 1 0.29 8.21 12.53
C MET A 1 0.35 6.71 12.70
N SER A 2 -0.61 6.06 13.37
CA SER A 2 -0.48 4.61 13.60
C SER A 2 -0.81 3.80 12.34
N THR A 3 0.05 2.87 11.97
CA THR A 3 -0.13 1.93 10.84
C THR A 3 -1.09 0.77 11.16
N ASP A 4 -1.82 0.81 12.29
CA ASP A 4 -2.76 -0.23 12.71
C ASP A 4 -3.85 -0.50 11.67
N ALA A 5 -4.31 0.52 10.96
CA ALA A 5 -5.28 0.35 9.88
C ALA A 5 -4.72 -0.44 8.69
N LEU A 6 -3.44 -0.24 8.34
CA LEU A 6 -2.79 -1.04 7.30
C LEU A 6 -2.58 -2.47 7.76
N LYS A 7 -2.32 -2.70 9.05
CA LYS A 7 -2.19 -4.05 9.60
C LYS A 7 -3.48 -4.87 9.50
N GLN A 8 -4.65 -4.23 9.40
CA GLN A 8 -5.93 -4.93 9.12
C GLN A 8 -5.99 -5.55 7.71
N LEU A 9 -5.06 -5.18 6.82
CA LEU A 9 -4.92 -5.79 5.50
C LEU A 9 -4.10 -7.09 5.54
N ILE A 10 -3.40 -7.39 6.64
CA ILE A 10 -2.63 -8.62 6.79
C ILE A 10 -3.57 -9.82 6.69
N GLY A 11 -3.18 -10.80 5.88
CA GLY A 11 -3.98 -11.97 5.55
C GLY A 11 -4.95 -11.78 4.39
N ARG A 12 -5.14 -10.55 3.88
CA ARG A 12 -5.91 -10.29 2.67
C ARG A 12 -5.05 -10.48 1.43
N SER A 13 -5.69 -10.86 0.32
CA SER A 13 -5.02 -11.03 -0.98
C SER A 13 -5.27 -9.82 -1.86
N VAL A 14 -4.27 -9.42 -2.65
CA VAL A 14 -4.43 -8.39 -3.67
C VAL A 14 -5.25 -8.97 -4.82
N ILE A 15 -6.45 -8.44 -5.06
CA ILE A 15 -7.32 -8.88 -6.15
C ILE A 15 -7.07 -8.10 -7.44
N ARG A 16 -6.62 -6.85 -7.33
CA ARG A 16 -6.32 -5.99 -8.47
C ARG A 16 -5.18 -5.01 -8.16
N VAL A 17 -4.35 -4.77 -9.16
CA VAL A 17 -3.28 -3.77 -9.12
C VAL A 17 -3.47 -2.84 -10.31
N GLU A 18 -3.70 -1.56 -10.05
CA GLU A 18 -3.86 -0.56 -11.10
C GLU A 18 -2.90 0.59 -10.91
N LYS A 19 -2.21 0.99 -11.97
CA LYS A 19 -1.46 2.24 -12.00
C LYS A 19 -2.32 3.28 -12.71
N VAL A 20 -2.93 4.17 -11.95
CA VAL A 20 -3.85 5.20 -12.47
C VAL A 20 -3.08 6.51 -12.53
N HIS A 21 -2.66 6.88 -13.75
CA HIS A 21 -1.89 8.08 -14.03
C HIS A 21 -0.62 8.19 -13.16
N ASP A 22 -0.74 8.91 -12.06
CA ASP A 22 0.29 9.33 -11.12
C ASP A 22 0.34 8.49 -9.82
N HIS A 23 -0.63 7.62 -9.57
CA HIS A 23 -0.68 6.83 -8.34
C HIS A 23 -0.90 5.33 -8.58
N LEU A 24 -0.55 4.53 -7.56
CA LEU A 24 -0.75 3.08 -7.53
C LEU A 24 -1.96 2.74 -6.66
N GLN A 25 -2.89 1.95 -7.18
CA GLN A 25 -4.02 1.41 -6.43
C GLN A 25 -3.91 -0.10 -6.28
N LEU A 26 -4.05 -0.55 -5.03
CA LEU A 26 -4.10 -1.95 -4.66
C LEU A 26 -5.48 -2.25 -4.10
N GLU A 27 -6.22 -3.12 -4.77
CA GLU A 27 -7.48 -3.63 -4.28
C GLU A 27 -7.22 -4.96 -3.56
N PHE A 28 -7.66 -5.06 -2.31
CA PHE A 28 -7.54 -6.24 -1.47
C PHE A 28 -8.90 -6.93 -1.33
N SER A 29 -8.87 -8.23 -1.07
CA SER A 29 -10.08 -8.99 -0.73
C SER A 29 -10.84 -8.36 0.45
N GLY A 30 -12.17 -8.35 0.37
CA GLY A 30 -13.04 -7.73 1.38
C GLY A 30 -13.15 -6.21 1.24
N ASP A 31 -13.27 -5.72 0.00
CA ASP A 31 -13.62 -4.34 -0.38
C ASP A 31 -12.71 -3.26 0.25
N ALA A 32 -11.41 -3.52 0.30
CA ALA A 32 -10.41 -2.56 0.78
C ALA A 32 -9.51 -2.09 -0.37
N ILE A 33 -9.33 -0.79 -0.53
CA ILE A 33 -8.52 -0.18 -1.59
C ILE A 33 -7.46 0.71 -0.95
N LEU A 34 -6.20 0.43 -1.21
CA LEU A 34 -5.06 1.27 -0.83
C LEU A 34 -4.58 2.03 -2.07
N SER A 35 -4.64 3.35 -2.02
CA SER A 35 -4.04 4.25 -3.01
C SER A 35 -2.72 4.79 -2.47
N ILE A 36 -1.67 4.78 -3.29
CA ILE A 36 -0.30 5.19 -2.96
C ILE A 36 0.11 6.27 -3.97
N PHE A 37 0.32 7.48 -3.48
CA PHE A 37 0.65 8.67 -4.28
C PHE A 37 2.14 9.03 -4.21
N ASN A 38 2.80 8.68 -3.10
CA ASN A 38 4.24 8.88 -2.98
C ASN A 38 5.04 7.86 -3.78
N ASN A 39 6.33 8.17 -3.95
CA ASN A 39 7.29 7.26 -4.55
C ASN A 39 7.29 5.91 -3.83
N TYR A 40 7.26 4.85 -4.63
CA TYR A 40 7.32 3.48 -4.14
C TYR A 40 8.41 2.69 -4.85
N GLN A 41 9.00 1.74 -4.13
CA GLN A 41 9.95 0.78 -4.65
C GLN A 41 9.38 -0.62 -4.48
N TYR A 42 9.47 -1.41 -5.55
CA TYR A 42 9.02 -2.79 -5.54
C TYR A 42 10.19 -3.73 -5.85
N GLY A 43 10.50 -4.62 -4.92
CA GLY A 43 11.71 -5.44 -4.96
C GLY A 43 11.66 -6.64 -5.91
N ALA A 44 10.62 -6.83 -6.72
CA ALA A 44 10.42 -8.07 -7.47
C ALA A 44 9.78 -7.89 -8.86
N GLY A 45 10.54 -7.55 -9.89
CA GLY A 45 10.01 -7.49 -11.27
C GLY A 45 8.89 -6.47 -11.42
N SER A 46 7.79 -6.83 -12.10
CA SER A 46 6.66 -5.92 -12.34
C SER A 46 5.71 -5.84 -11.15
N ILE A 47 5.29 -4.64 -10.74
CA ILE A 47 4.35 -4.43 -9.62
C ILE A 47 3.05 -5.22 -9.78
N SER A 48 2.57 -5.44 -11.01
CA SER A 48 1.37 -6.24 -11.28
C SER A 48 1.51 -7.70 -10.84
N SER A 49 2.72 -8.20 -10.60
CA SER A 49 2.97 -9.57 -10.13
C SER A 49 2.44 -9.85 -8.72
N ILE A 50 2.21 -8.82 -7.89
CA ILE A 50 1.60 -9.01 -6.56
C ILE A 50 0.12 -9.38 -6.64
N GLN A 51 -0.52 -9.27 -7.81
CA GLN A 51 -1.91 -9.68 -7.96
C GLN A 51 -2.05 -11.19 -7.63
N GLY A 52 -2.99 -11.50 -6.75
CA GLY A 52 -3.19 -12.82 -6.17
C GLY A 52 -2.33 -13.12 -4.95
N GLU A 53 -1.34 -12.30 -4.60
CA GLU A 53 -0.53 -12.50 -3.40
C GLU A 53 -1.22 -12.03 -2.14
N GLN A 54 -1.01 -12.79 -1.06
CA GLN A 54 -1.44 -12.43 0.28
C GLN A 54 -0.44 -11.46 0.92
N LEU A 55 -0.95 -10.42 1.58
CA LEU A 55 -0.15 -9.55 2.42
C LEU A 55 0.18 -10.25 3.74
N LEU A 56 1.45 -10.41 4.06
CA LEU A 56 1.92 -11.11 5.25
C LEU A 56 2.30 -10.16 6.39
N ALA A 57 2.81 -8.97 6.06
CA ALA A 57 3.23 -8.01 7.07
C ALA A 57 3.20 -6.58 6.53
N VAL A 58 2.94 -5.64 7.44
CA VAL A 58 3.15 -4.21 7.26
C VAL A 58 4.14 -3.75 8.31
N ASN A 59 5.23 -3.14 7.88
CA ASN A 59 6.27 -2.61 8.76
C ASN A 59 6.42 -1.12 8.51
N GLU A 60 6.59 -0.38 9.60
CA GLU A 60 6.90 1.05 9.59
C GLU A 60 8.32 1.20 10.15
N LEU A 61 9.21 1.81 9.38
CA LEU A 61 10.60 2.01 9.79
C LEU A 61 11.07 3.41 9.35
N GLY A 62 11.10 4.33 10.32
CA GLY A 62 11.37 5.75 10.04
C GLY A 62 10.38 6.27 9.02
N ASP A 63 10.90 6.85 7.94
CA ASP A 63 10.09 7.45 6.88
C ASP A 63 9.73 6.46 5.77
N LYS A 64 9.55 5.17 6.10
CA LYS A 64 9.16 4.14 5.13
C LYS A 64 8.10 3.20 5.68
N ILE A 65 7.12 2.92 4.84
CA ILE A 65 6.12 1.89 5.09
C ILE A 65 6.32 0.76 4.09
N SER A 66 6.56 -0.46 4.58
CA SER A 66 6.85 -1.64 3.78
C SER A 66 5.76 -2.70 3.93
N PHE A 67 5.28 -3.18 2.79
CA PHE A 67 4.31 -4.25 2.63
C PHE A 67 5.02 -5.50 2.13
N LYS A 68 4.99 -6.58 2.91
CA LYS A 68 5.60 -7.87 2.54
C LYS A 68 4.53 -8.83 2.06
N PHE A 69 4.71 -9.38 0.86
CA PHE A 69 3.78 -10.32 0.24
C PHE A 69 4.29 -11.76 0.31
N GLN A 70 3.37 -12.71 0.10
CA GLN A 70 3.60 -14.13 0.31
C GLN A 70 4.77 -14.72 -0.49
N LYS A 71 4.99 -14.28 -1.73
CA LYS A 71 6.11 -14.77 -2.55
C LYS A 71 7.45 -14.09 -2.23
N GLY A 72 7.49 -13.31 -1.14
CA GLY A 72 8.70 -12.63 -0.68
C GLY A 72 8.89 -11.24 -1.27
N ALA A 73 7.99 -10.79 -2.16
CA ALA A 73 8.04 -9.46 -2.72
C ALA A 73 7.78 -8.40 -1.63
N ILE A 74 8.47 -7.26 -1.74
CA ILE A 74 8.33 -6.14 -0.81
C ILE A 74 8.02 -4.88 -1.62
N LEU A 75 6.90 -4.24 -1.28
CA LEU A 75 6.55 -2.90 -1.73
C LEU A 75 6.88 -1.93 -0.60
N SER A 76 7.73 -0.95 -0.84
CA SER A 76 8.07 0.09 0.13
C SER A 76 7.63 1.45 -0.38
N VAL A 77 6.91 2.19 0.43
CA VAL A 77 6.43 3.54 0.17
C VAL A 77 7.26 4.51 1.00
N SER A 78 7.76 5.55 0.35
CA SER A 78 8.50 6.63 1.01
C SER A 78 7.51 7.61 1.67
N MET A 79 7.79 7.94 2.92
CA MET A 79 7.07 8.91 3.75
C MET A 79 7.92 10.16 4.01
N GLU A 80 9.06 10.31 3.33
CA GLU A 80 9.96 11.46 3.49
C GLU A 80 9.27 12.75 2.98
N ASP A 81 9.38 13.84 3.75
CA ASP A 81 8.81 15.15 3.40
C ASP A 81 9.22 15.65 1.99
N ALA A 82 10.42 15.27 1.54
CA ALA A 82 10.96 15.65 0.23
C ALA A 82 10.40 14.82 -0.95
N GLU A 83 9.70 13.71 -0.69
CA GLU A 83 9.14 12.81 -1.70
C GLU A 83 7.60 12.87 -1.78
N TYR A 84 6.98 13.84 -1.11
CA TYR A 84 5.56 14.12 -1.27
C TYR A 84 5.26 14.69 -2.65
N ASN A 85 4.58 13.89 -3.47
CA ASN A 85 4.06 14.32 -4.77
C ASN A 85 2.70 15.03 -4.65
N GLY A 86 2.16 15.15 -3.44
CA GLY A 86 0.88 15.78 -3.12
C GLY A 86 0.69 15.89 -1.60
N PRO A 87 -0.49 16.34 -1.12
CA PRO A 87 -0.75 16.49 0.32
C PRO A 87 -0.86 15.15 1.07
N GLU A 88 -0.92 14.02 0.35
CA GLU A 88 -1.27 12.70 0.87
C GLU A 88 -0.28 11.67 0.30
N ALA A 89 0.39 10.90 1.16
CA ALA A 89 1.26 9.80 0.75
C ALA A 89 0.45 8.55 0.36
N MET A 90 -0.56 8.23 1.16
CA MET A 90 -1.42 7.05 0.96
C MET A 90 -2.84 7.30 1.46
N VAL A 91 -3.81 6.63 0.85
CA VAL A 91 -5.21 6.62 1.28
C VAL A 91 -5.74 5.20 1.30
N LEU A 92 -6.27 4.77 2.44
CA LEU A 92 -6.98 3.50 2.59
C LEU A 92 -8.48 3.74 2.66
N LYS A 93 -9.20 3.18 1.69
CA LYS A 93 -10.66 3.07 1.66
C LYS A 93 -11.06 1.67 2.08
N ARG A 94 -12.01 1.57 3.00
CA ARG A 94 -12.70 0.32 3.35
C ARG A 94 -14.20 0.56 3.21
N LYS A 95 -14.94 -0.46 2.81
CA LYS A 95 -16.39 -0.37 2.66
C LYS A 95 -17.04 0.06 3.99
N ASP A 96 -17.93 1.04 3.92
CA ASP A 96 -18.70 1.59 5.04
C ASP A 96 -17.86 2.16 6.21
N GLU A 97 -16.58 2.44 5.98
CA GLU A 97 -15.67 3.03 6.97
C GLU A 97 -15.08 4.37 6.49
N PRO A 98 -14.67 5.26 7.43
CA PRO A 98 -13.96 6.48 7.08
C PRO A 98 -12.65 6.20 6.33
N PHE A 99 -12.32 7.08 5.39
CA PHE A 99 -11.00 7.08 4.76
C PHE A 99 -9.91 7.31 5.81
N ILE A 100 -8.82 6.58 5.66
CA ILE A 100 -7.61 6.81 6.45
C ILE A 100 -6.56 7.34 5.50
N ILE A 101 -6.03 8.50 5.85
CA ILE A 101 -5.09 9.28 5.03
C ILE A 101 -3.77 9.32 5.79
N TRP A 102 -2.68 9.06 5.08
CA TRP A 102 -1.33 9.28 5.56
C TRP A 102 -0.72 10.47 4.81
N ASN A 103 -0.15 11.40 5.55
CA ASN A 103 0.51 12.63 5.12
C ASN A 103 1.74 12.90 5.99
#